data_AF-A0A2N9I8D7-F1
#
_entry.id   AF-A0A2N9I8D7-F1
#
_cell.length_a   1.000
_cell.length_b   1.000
_cell.length_c   1.000
_cell.angle_alpha   90.00
_cell.angle_beta   90.00
_cell.angle_gamma   90.00
#
_symmetry.space_group_name_H-M   'P 1'
#
loop_
_entity.id
_entity.type
_entity.pdbx_description
1 polymer ?
#
loop_
_entity_poly.entity_id
_entity_poly.type
_entity_poly.pdbx_seq_one_letter_code
_entity_poly.pdbx_strand_id
1 'polypeptide(L)'
;MSSRTRQWLSLVGIIWLQSINGTNSNFPAYSSQLKQILSISQVQLNNLAFASDAGKLFGCFAGIAAIYLPVWLVLIIGSTLGLIGYGLQYLFVTNQISSLSYVHIFILTVVAGNSICWINTVCYVVAIRNFPSHRQVVVGLTTSYVGLSAKLYTDIVDAAFSSSPIERAKAYLLLNSILPVIVCVLAAPVAREVDVGRPRNMKVGFISMFVITIATGPHY
;
A
#
# COMPACT_ATOMS: atom_id res chain seq x y z
N MET A 1 -17.68 1.47 22.32
CA MET A 1 -17.01 0.24 21.82
C MET A 1 -16.04 -0.30 22.86
N SER A 2 -15.97 -1.62 23.03
CA SER A 2 -14.98 -2.25 23.93
C SER A 2 -13.54 -2.09 23.40
N SER A 3 -12.53 -2.12 24.28
CA SER A 3 -11.11 -2.07 23.86
C SER A 3 -10.77 -3.21 22.87
N ARG A 4 -11.33 -4.40 23.09
CA ARG A 4 -11.19 -5.57 22.21
C ARG A 4 -11.77 -5.32 20.81
N THR A 5 -12.97 -4.75 20.74
CA THR A 5 -13.60 -4.42 19.44
C THR A 5 -12.73 -3.44 18.67
N ARG A 6 -12.18 -2.42 19.34
CA ARG A 6 -11.27 -1.46 18.71
C ARG A 6 -9.97 -2.09 18.23
N GLN A 7 -9.39 -3.03 18.99
CA GLN A 7 -8.19 -3.78 18.56
C GLN A 7 -8.48 -4.57 17.27
N TRP A 8 -9.57 -5.34 17.21
CA TRP A 8 -9.94 -6.08 16.00
C TRP A 8 -10.27 -5.16 14.81
N LEU A 9 -10.95 -4.04 15.04
CA LEU A 9 -11.19 -3.04 13.99
C LEU A 9 -9.88 -2.43 13.47
N SER A 10 -8.91 -2.17 14.36
CA SER A 10 -7.59 -1.70 13.96
C SER A 10 -6.83 -2.75 13.14
N LEU A 11 -7.01 -4.04 13.45
CA LEU A 11 -6.46 -5.14 12.65
C LEU A 11 -7.05 -5.15 11.24
N VAL A 12 -8.38 -5.02 11.12
CA VAL A 12 -9.06 -4.92 9.82
C VAL A 12 -8.55 -3.70 9.04
N GLY A 13 -8.41 -2.56 9.71
CA GLY A 13 -7.87 -1.34 9.08
C GLY A 13 -6.47 -1.53 8.49
N ILE A 14 -5.55 -2.15 9.23
CA ILE A 14 -4.18 -2.40 8.72
C ILE A 14 -4.13 -3.53 7.68
N ILE A 15 -5.07 -4.48 7.70
CA ILE A 15 -5.23 -5.46 6.60
C ILE A 15 -5.64 -4.75 5.32
N TRP A 16 -6.60 -3.82 5.37
CA TRP A 16 -7.02 -3.04 4.20
C TRP A 16 -5.86 -2.22 3.64
N LEU A 17 -5.13 -1.52 4.51
CA LEU A 17 -3.94 -0.77 4.12
C LEU A 17 -2.91 -1.67 3.43
N GLN A 18 -2.54 -2.80 4.05
CA GLN A 18 -1.55 -3.70 3.46
C GLN A 18 -2.01 -4.33 2.15
N SER A 19 -3.31 -4.56 1.98
CA SER A 19 -3.87 -5.13 0.75
C SER A 19 -3.67 -4.23 -0.47
N ILE A 20 -3.53 -2.91 -0.30
CA ILE A 20 -3.32 -1.96 -1.40
C ILE A 20 -1.92 -1.35 -1.46
N ASN A 21 -1.07 -1.63 -0.46
CA ASN A 21 0.24 -0.99 -0.30
C ASN A 21 1.35 -1.62 -1.16
N GLY A 22 1.10 -2.78 -1.78
CA GLY A 22 2.01 -3.42 -2.73
C GLY A 22 1.99 -2.81 -4.13
N THR A 23 2.09 -1.48 -4.25
CA THR A 23 2.03 -0.80 -5.57
C THR A 23 3.25 -1.08 -6.44
N ASN A 24 4.39 -1.41 -5.85
CA ASN A 24 5.59 -1.78 -6.59
C ASN A 24 5.52 -3.21 -7.17
N SER A 25 4.75 -4.11 -6.54
CA SER A 25 4.64 -5.51 -6.98
C SER A 25 3.74 -5.68 -8.21
N ASN A 26 2.87 -4.70 -8.50
CA ASN A 26 2.05 -4.68 -9.70
C ASN A 26 2.74 -4.02 -10.92
N PHE A 27 3.95 -3.46 -10.77
CA PHE A 27 4.72 -2.85 -11.87
C PHE A 27 4.85 -3.75 -13.11
N PRO A 28 5.12 -5.07 -13.00
CA PRO A 28 5.20 -5.95 -14.17
C PRO A 28 3.92 -6.00 -15.02
N ALA A 29 2.75 -5.71 -14.44
CA ALA A 29 1.47 -5.80 -15.15
C ALA A 29 1.26 -4.67 -16.18
N TYR A 30 1.99 -3.56 -16.07
CA TYR A 30 1.85 -2.40 -16.98
C TYR A 30 3.18 -1.84 -17.51
N SER A 31 4.32 -2.34 -17.03
CA SER A 31 5.65 -1.81 -17.38
C SER A 31 5.97 -1.88 -18.87
N SER A 32 5.50 -2.92 -19.57
CA SER A 32 5.68 -3.08 -21.01
C SER A 32 5.04 -1.96 -21.82
N GLN A 33 3.80 -1.57 -21.48
CA GLN A 33 3.09 -0.47 -22.13
C GLN A 33 3.65 0.87 -21.68
N LEU A 34 4.03 1.01 -20.40
CA LEU A 34 4.69 2.21 -19.91
C LEU A 34 6.00 2.48 -20.69
N LYS A 35 6.80 1.44 -20.95
CA LYS A 35 8.02 1.54 -21.77
C LYS A 35 7.73 2.11 -23.16
N GLN A 36 6.67 1.63 -23.82
CA GLN A 36 6.27 2.08 -25.14
C GLN A 36 5.79 3.54 -25.10
N ILE A 37 4.94 3.91 -24.15
CA ILE A 37 4.40 5.26 -24.00
C ILE A 37 5.53 6.27 -23.73
N LEU A 38 6.47 5.91 -22.85
CA LEU A 38 7.60 6.77 -22.51
C LEU A 38 8.72 6.75 -23.57
N SER A 39 8.65 5.83 -24.55
CA SER A 39 9.71 5.60 -25.54
C SER A 39 11.09 5.38 -24.91
N ILE A 40 11.15 4.61 -23.82
CA ILE A 40 12.39 4.34 -23.07
C ILE A 40 12.98 2.96 -23.34
N SER A 41 14.27 2.80 -23.06
CA SER A 41 14.96 1.51 -23.13
C SER A 41 14.54 0.56 -22.00
N GLN A 42 14.86 -0.73 -22.15
CA GLN A 42 14.65 -1.71 -21.08
C GLN A 42 15.49 -1.39 -19.83
N VAL A 43 16.71 -0.87 -20.01
CA VAL A 43 17.59 -0.46 -18.90
C VAL A 43 16.94 0.66 -18.09
N GLN A 44 16.39 1.68 -18.77
CA GLN A 44 15.65 2.75 -18.12
C GLN A 44 14.40 2.24 -17.40
N LEU A 45 13.64 1.31 -17.99
CA LEU A 45 12.49 0.70 -17.33
C LEU A 45 12.89 -0.07 -16.07
N ASN A 46 13.97 -0.86 -16.13
CA ASN A 46 14.50 -1.58 -14.98
C ASN A 46 14.98 -0.62 -13.88
N ASN A 47 15.56 0.52 -14.27
CA ASN A 47 15.94 1.57 -13.34
C ASN A 47 14.72 2.21 -12.65
N LEU A 48 13.54 2.26 -13.28
CA LEU A 48 12.31 2.68 -12.60
C LEU A 48 11.87 1.67 -11.54
N ALA A 49 11.93 0.36 -11.84
CA ALA A 49 11.67 -0.66 -10.83
C ALA A 49 12.64 -0.53 -9.64
N PHE A 50 13.93 -0.34 -9.92
CA PHE A 50 14.94 -0.05 -8.91
C PHE A 50 14.64 1.24 -8.13
N ALA A 51 14.21 2.32 -8.80
CA ALA A 51 13.86 3.59 -8.17
C ALA A 51 12.75 3.41 -7.12
N SER A 52 11.73 2.61 -7.43
CA SER A 52 10.66 2.29 -6.48
C SER A 52 11.19 1.59 -5.24
N ASP A 53 12.11 0.62 -5.39
CA ASP A 53 12.72 -0.03 -4.23
C ASP A 53 13.70 0.88 -3.49
N ALA A 54 14.45 1.72 -4.19
CA ALA A 54 15.34 2.72 -3.60
C ALA A 54 14.57 3.75 -2.75
N GLY A 55 13.35 4.12 -3.15
CA GLY A 55 12.46 4.98 -2.36
C GLY A 55 12.20 4.45 -0.94
N LYS A 56 12.24 3.12 -0.76
CA LYS A 56 12.06 2.50 0.55
C LYS A 56 13.23 2.73 1.51
N LEU A 57 14.42 3.03 1.00
CA LEU A 57 15.59 3.36 1.82
C LEU A 57 15.35 4.60 2.69
N PHE A 58 14.49 5.51 2.22
CA PHE A 58 14.07 6.70 2.95
C PHE A 58 12.95 6.41 3.98
N GLY A 59 12.65 5.14 4.27
CA GLY A 59 11.64 4.74 5.25
C GLY A 59 11.96 5.15 6.69
N CYS A 60 13.22 5.46 7.01
CA CYS A 60 13.61 5.97 8.33
C CYS A 60 12.87 7.26 8.70
N PHE A 61 12.58 8.13 7.73
CA PHE A 61 11.81 9.36 7.95
C PHE A 61 10.39 9.07 8.42
N ALA A 62 9.73 8.06 7.83
CA ALA A 62 8.42 7.62 8.29
C ALA A 62 8.47 7.10 9.74
N GLY A 63 9.53 6.35 10.08
CA GLY A 63 9.75 5.85 11.44
C GLY A 63 9.92 6.98 12.46
N ILE A 64 10.74 7.98 12.16
CA ILE A 64 10.92 9.18 12.98
C ILE A 64 9.62 9.95 13.09
N ALA A 65 8.92 10.17 11.97
CA ALA A 65 7.64 10.87 11.95
C ALA A 65 6.61 10.18 12.85
N ALA A 66 6.56 8.85 12.88
CA ALA A 66 5.64 8.09 13.74
C ALA A 66 5.95 8.17 15.25
N ILE A 67 7.13 8.69 15.64
CA ILE A 67 7.44 9.00 17.04
C ILE A 67 6.75 10.30 17.47
N TYR A 68 6.75 11.31 16.58
CA TYR A 68 6.33 12.68 16.92
C TYR A 68 4.94 13.04 16.42
N LEU A 69 4.44 12.37 15.38
CA LEU A 69 3.18 12.66 14.72
C LEU A 69 2.14 11.59 15.05
N PRO A 70 0.84 11.96 15.11
CA PRO A 70 -0.21 10.98 15.27
C PRO A 70 -0.30 10.10 14.01
N VAL A 71 -0.65 8.82 14.21
CA VAL A 71 -0.69 7.78 13.15
C VAL A 71 -1.49 8.20 11.91
N TRP A 72 -2.61 8.91 12.07
CA TRP A 72 -3.43 9.37 10.95
C TRP A 72 -2.69 10.40 10.06
N LEU A 73 -1.83 11.24 10.64
CA LEU A 73 -1.07 12.23 9.89
C LEU A 73 0.06 11.57 9.10
N VAL A 74 0.74 10.58 9.70
CA VAL A 74 1.74 9.74 9.01
C VAL A 74 1.11 9.03 7.82
N LEU A 75 -0.12 8.54 7.98
CA LEU A 75 -0.88 7.90 6.91
C LEU A 75 -1.20 8.88 5.77
N ILE A 76 -1.64 10.09 6.09
CA ILE A 76 -1.92 11.15 5.09
C ILE A 76 -0.65 11.53 4.32
N ILE A 77 0.49 11.66 5.01
CA ILE A 77 1.76 11.96 4.34
C ILE A 77 2.10 10.83 3.36
N GLY A 78 2.03 9.57 3.81
CA GLY A 78 2.24 8.41 2.95
C GLY A 78 1.34 8.39 1.74
N SER A 79 0.03 8.51 1.92
CA SER A 79 -0.93 8.51 0.80
C SER A 79 -0.73 9.68 -0.15
N THR A 80 -0.33 10.85 0.37
CA THR A 80 -0.05 12.04 -0.45
C THR A 80 1.19 11.85 -1.30
N LEU A 81 2.26 11.26 -0.76
CA LEU A 81 3.45 10.89 -1.53
C LEU A 81 3.09 9.91 -2.66
N GLY A 82 2.28 8.90 -2.37
CA GLY A 82 1.82 7.93 -3.37
C GLY A 82 0.95 8.58 -4.46
N LEU A 83 0.03 9.45 -4.05
CA LEU A 83 -0.81 10.24 -4.94
C LEU A 83 0.04 11.09 -5.89
N ILE A 84 1.02 11.83 -5.37
CA ILE A 84 1.92 12.66 -6.18
C ILE A 84 2.76 11.78 -7.11
N GLY A 85 3.39 10.73 -6.58
CA GLY A 85 4.30 9.85 -7.31
C GLY A 85 3.63 9.17 -8.50
N TYR A 86 2.49 8.51 -8.30
CA TYR A 86 1.76 7.85 -9.38
C TYR A 86 0.82 8.78 -10.15
N GLY A 87 0.24 9.78 -9.50
CA GLY A 87 -0.74 10.69 -10.11
C GLY A 87 -0.12 11.60 -11.16
N LEU A 88 1.07 12.14 -10.90
CA LEU A 88 1.78 12.94 -11.90
C LEU A 88 2.25 12.08 -13.09
N GLN A 89 2.65 10.82 -12.84
CA GLN A 89 2.94 9.87 -13.92
C GLN A 89 1.69 9.56 -14.76
N TYR A 90 0.54 9.36 -14.11
CA TYR A 90 -0.75 9.16 -14.78
C TYR A 90 -1.15 10.36 -15.64
N LEU A 91 -1.06 11.58 -15.10
CA LEU A 91 -1.38 12.81 -15.83
C LEU A 91 -0.47 13.01 -17.06
N PHE A 92 0.81 12.66 -16.93
CA PHE A 92 1.74 12.68 -18.05
C PHE A 92 1.37 11.65 -19.13
N VAL A 93 1.12 10.39 -18.73
CA VAL A 93 0.75 9.31 -19.65
C VAL A 93 -0.60 9.55 -20.36
N THR A 94 -1.49 10.35 -19.75
CA THR A 94 -2.76 10.77 -20.34
C THR A 94 -2.67 12.09 -21.13
N ASN A 95 -1.46 12.60 -21.37
CA ASN A 95 -1.19 13.86 -22.08
C ASN A 95 -1.82 15.11 -21.46
N GLN A 96 -2.16 15.07 -20.16
CA GLN A 96 -2.64 16.24 -19.42
C GLN A 96 -1.48 17.16 -19.02
N ILE A 97 -0.26 16.63 -18.94
CA ILE A 97 0.98 17.37 -18.70
C ILE A 97 1.97 17.02 -19.82
N SER A 98 2.53 18.02 -20.49
CA SER A 98 3.36 17.81 -21.69
C SER A 98 4.87 17.66 -21.42
N SER A 99 5.34 17.85 -20.18
CA SER A 99 6.78 18.12 -19.92
C SER A 99 7.41 17.36 -18.75
N LEU A 100 7.27 16.02 -18.67
CA LEU A 100 8.09 15.21 -17.76
C LEU A 100 9.25 14.55 -18.50
N SER A 101 10.49 14.88 -18.11
CA SER A 101 11.66 14.11 -18.53
C SER A 101 11.76 12.79 -17.78
N TYR A 102 12.59 11.86 -18.29
CA TYR A 102 12.86 10.58 -17.62
C TYR A 102 13.32 10.76 -16.16
N VAL A 103 14.13 11.77 -15.86
CA VAL A 103 14.61 12.05 -14.49
C VAL A 103 13.45 12.38 -13.56
N HIS A 104 12.46 13.15 -14.03
CA HIS A 104 11.27 13.44 -13.24
C HIS A 104 10.47 12.16 -12.96
N ILE A 105 10.27 11.29 -13.95
CA ILE A 105 9.58 10.01 -13.78
C ILE A 105 10.35 9.11 -12.79
N PHE A 106 11.67 9.09 -12.86
CA PHE A 106 12.52 8.37 -11.91
C PHE A 106 12.31 8.88 -10.49
N ILE A 107 12.38 10.20 -10.26
CA ILE A 107 12.16 10.80 -8.93
C ILE A 107 10.73 10.52 -8.44
N LEU A 108 9.71 10.67 -9.29
CA LEU A 108 8.33 10.33 -8.95
C LEU A 108 8.17 8.87 -8.54
N THR A 109 8.93 7.97 -9.17
CA THR A 109 8.94 6.55 -8.83
C THR A 109 9.64 6.29 -7.49
N VAL A 110 10.70 7.03 -7.15
CA VAL A 110 11.30 7.03 -5.79
C VAL A 110 10.28 7.51 -4.75
N VAL A 111 9.55 8.60 -5.04
CA VAL A 111 8.51 9.13 -4.14
C VAL A 111 7.38 8.12 -3.92
N ALA A 112 6.91 7.48 -4.99
CA ALA A 112 5.94 6.39 -4.92
C ALA A 112 6.46 5.16 -4.16
N GLY A 113 7.75 4.85 -4.29
CA GLY A 113 8.41 3.83 -3.46
C GLY A 113 8.41 4.20 -1.98
N ASN A 114 8.67 5.47 -1.66
CA ASN A 114 8.72 5.96 -0.30
C ASN A 114 7.35 5.92 0.39
N SER A 115 6.25 6.22 -0.32
CA SER A 115 4.90 6.16 0.27
C SER A 115 4.57 4.79 0.87
N ILE A 116 5.08 3.71 0.27
CA ILE A 116 4.90 2.35 0.78
C ILE A 116 5.43 2.22 2.21
N CYS A 117 6.59 2.84 2.51
CA CYS A 117 7.19 2.83 3.84
C CYS A 117 6.37 3.60 4.86
N TRP A 118 5.78 4.73 4.49
CA TRP A 118 4.93 5.52 5.39
C TRP A 118 3.70 4.72 5.84
N ILE A 119 3.01 4.08 4.89
CA ILE A 119 1.85 3.24 5.19
C ILE A 119 2.28 1.99 6.00
N ASN A 120 3.39 1.35 5.64
CA ASN A 120 3.93 0.22 6.42
C ASN A 120 4.24 0.59 7.86
N THR A 121 4.86 1.76 8.09
CA THR A 121 5.17 2.23 9.44
C THR A 121 3.91 2.37 10.29
N VAL A 122 2.83 2.94 9.73
CA VAL A 122 1.54 3.00 10.41
C VAL A 122 1.03 1.60 10.78
N CYS A 123 1.05 0.67 9.82
CA CYS A 123 0.62 -0.71 10.06
C CYS A 123 1.43 -1.39 11.18
N TYR A 124 2.75 -1.20 11.20
CA TYR A 124 3.62 -1.76 12.23
C TYR A 124 3.42 -1.11 13.60
N VAL A 125 3.26 0.21 13.66
CA VAL A 125 2.98 0.92 14.92
C VAL A 125 1.67 0.41 15.53
N VAL A 126 0.61 0.32 14.73
CA VAL A 126 -0.69 -0.22 15.17
C VAL A 126 -0.56 -1.68 15.62
N ALA A 127 0.12 -2.53 14.86
CA ALA A 127 0.33 -3.94 15.21
C ALA A 127 1.08 -4.10 16.54
N ILE A 128 2.18 -3.37 16.73
CA ILE A 128 3.03 -3.46 17.92
C ILE A 128 2.32 -2.92 19.16
N ARG A 129 1.66 -1.76 19.04
CA ARG A 129 1.00 -1.09 20.17
C ARG A 129 -0.33 -1.76 20.55
N ASN A 130 -1.14 -2.17 19.57
CA ASN A 130 -2.46 -2.75 19.86
C ASN A 130 -2.39 -4.24 20.20
N PHE A 131 -1.34 -4.96 19.81
CA PHE A 131 -1.21 -6.41 20.04
C PHE A 131 0.14 -6.80 20.66
N PRO A 132 0.51 -6.28 21.84
CA PRO A 132 1.85 -6.48 22.42
C PRO A 132 2.24 -7.97 22.56
N SER A 133 1.29 -8.84 22.92
CA SER A 133 1.51 -10.29 23.07
C SER A 133 1.51 -11.08 21.76
N HIS A 134 0.98 -10.51 20.67
CA HIS A 134 0.74 -11.21 19.39
C HIS A 134 1.23 -10.41 18.17
N ARG A 135 2.07 -9.40 18.38
CA ARG A 135 2.56 -8.46 17.35
C ARG A 135 3.18 -9.16 16.15
N GLN A 136 3.91 -10.25 16.38
CA GLN A 136 4.52 -11.04 15.29
C GLN A 136 3.46 -11.72 14.41
N VAL A 137 2.40 -12.27 15.03
CA VAL A 137 1.27 -12.88 14.30
C VAL A 137 0.55 -11.83 13.47
N VAL A 138 0.29 -10.64 14.05
CA VAL A 138 -0.37 -9.54 13.35
C VAL A 138 0.46 -9.00 12.19
N VAL A 139 1.76 -8.75 12.42
CA VAL A 139 2.68 -8.31 11.37
C VAL A 139 2.76 -9.37 10.27
N GLY A 140 2.93 -10.66 10.62
CA GLY A 140 2.97 -11.75 9.64
C GLY A 140 1.70 -11.80 8.79
N LEU A 141 0.52 -11.82 9.45
CA LEU A 141 -0.79 -11.83 8.79
C LEU A 141 -0.94 -10.66 7.82
N THR A 142 -0.72 -9.43 8.30
CA THR A 142 -0.95 -8.21 7.52
C THR A 142 0.05 -8.10 6.37
N THR A 143 1.31 -8.47 6.55
CA THR A 143 2.31 -8.52 5.48
C THR A 143 1.96 -9.56 4.41
N SER A 144 1.30 -10.67 4.75
CA SER A 144 0.80 -11.63 3.74
C SER A 144 -0.20 -10.97 2.77
N TYR A 145 -1.02 -10.02 3.23
CA TYR A 145 -1.94 -9.27 2.37
C TYR A 145 -1.22 -8.33 1.39
N VAL A 146 -0.01 -7.86 1.69
CA VAL A 146 0.82 -7.12 0.72
C VAL A 146 1.18 -8.01 -0.47
N GLY A 147 1.44 -9.30 -0.22
CA GLY A 147 1.68 -10.29 -1.28
C GLY A 147 0.48 -10.48 -2.21
N LEU A 148 -0.74 -10.20 -1.74
CA LEU A 148 -1.97 -10.28 -2.52
C LEU A 148 -2.28 -9.00 -3.30
N SER A 149 -1.58 -7.88 -3.03
CA SER A 149 -1.89 -6.59 -3.66
C SER A 149 -1.88 -6.67 -5.17
N ALA A 150 -0.85 -7.24 -5.79
CA ALA A 150 -0.75 -7.29 -7.26
C ALA A 150 -1.96 -7.98 -7.92
N LYS A 151 -2.46 -9.05 -7.29
CA LYS A 151 -3.67 -9.73 -7.75
C LYS A 151 -4.91 -8.84 -7.58
N LEU A 152 -5.08 -8.21 -6.42
CA LEU A 152 -6.21 -7.30 -6.16
C LEU A 152 -6.28 -6.16 -7.19
N TYR A 153 -5.14 -5.53 -7.50
CA TYR A 153 -5.08 -4.49 -8.54
C TYR A 153 -5.46 -5.06 -9.91
N THR A 154 -5.00 -6.26 -10.24
CA THR A 154 -5.32 -6.92 -11.52
C THR A 154 -6.81 -7.22 -11.63
N ASP A 155 -7.42 -7.78 -10.59
CA ASP A 155 -8.86 -8.08 -10.55
C ASP A 155 -9.70 -6.79 -10.73
N ILE A 156 -9.31 -5.68 -10.10
CA ILE A 156 -9.99 -4.39 -10.26
C ILE A 156 -9.83 -3.83 -11.67
N VAL A 157 -8.61 -3.88 -12.23
CA VAL A 157 -8.34 -3.41 -13.61
C VAL A 157 -9.12 -4.23 -14.63
N ASP A 158 -9.11 -5.55 -14.51
CA ASP A 158 -9.82 -6.45 -15.43
C ASP A 158 -11.35 -6.26 -15.35
N ALA A 159 -11.89 -6.02 -14.16
CA ALA A 159 -13.33 -5.79 -13.98
C ALA A 159 -13.79 -4.42 -14.50
N ALA A 160 -12.98 -3.37 -14.37
CA ALA A 160 -13.40 -1.99 -14.64
C ALA A 160 -12.83 -1.37 -15.94
N PHE A 161 -11.73 -1.90 -16.50
CA PHE A 161 -10.96 -1.27 -17.59
C PHE A 161 -10.51 -2.28 -18.66
N SER A 162 -11.46 -2.95 -19.32
CA SER A 162 -11.21 -4.14 -20.16
C SER A 162 -11.07 -3.91 -21.68
N SER A 163 -10.71 -2.71 -22.14
CA SER A 163 -10.76 -2.38 -23.57
C SER A 163 -9.42 -2.48 -24.32
N SER A 164 -8.27 -2.09 -23.74
CA SER A 164 -6.95 -2.23 -24.40
C SER A 164 -5.76 -2.30 -23.43
N PRO A 165 -4.60 -2.84 -23.84
CA PRO A 165 -3.41 -2.91 -22.98
C PRO A 165 -2.90 -1.54 -22.50
N ILE A 166 -3.01 -0.50 -23.33
CA ILE A 166 -2.61 0.87 -22.98
C ILE A 166 -3.56 1.47 -21.95
N GLU A 167 -4.86 1.25 -22.11
CA GLU A 167 -5.87 1.71 -21.13
C GLU A 167 -5.71 0.98 -19.79
N ARG A 168 -5.37 -0.31 -19.80
CA ARG A 168 -5.00 -1.04 -18.58
C ARG A 168 -3.80 -0.42 -17.88
N ALA A 169 -2.75 -0.04 -18.61
CA ALA A 169 -1.57 0.58 -18.02
C ALA A 169 -1.89 1.94 -17.37
N LYS A 170 -2.71 2.76 -18.03
CA LYS A 170 -3.27 3.99 -17.45
C LYS A 170 -4.08 3.70 -16.20
N ALA A 171 -4.93 2.67 -16.22
CA ALA A 171 -5.74 2.26 -15.09
C ALA A 171 -4.89 1.83 -13.89
N TYR A 172 -3.81 1.05 -14.09
CA TYR A 172 -2.89 0.69 -13.02
C TYR A 172 -2.24 1.93 -12.38
N LEU A 173 -1.77 2.89 -13.18
CA LEU A 173 -1.20 4.14 -12.64
C LEU A 173 -2.24 4.96 -11.87
N LEU A 174 -3.46 5.06 -12.40
CA LEU A 174 -4.56 5.75 -11.74
C LEU A 174 -4.90 5.08 -10.40
N LEU A 175 -5.09 3.77 -10.40
CA LEU A 175 -5.40 2.98 -9.20
C LEU A 175 -4.28 3.10 -8.16
N ASN A 176 -3.01 2.96 -8.56
CA ASN A 176 -1.87 3.14 -7.67
C ASN A 176 -1.82 4.55 -7.05
N SER A 177 -2.40 5.56 -7.71
CA SER A 177 -2.52 6.92 -7.20
C SER A 177 -3.70 7.10 -6.24
N ILE A 178 -4.91 6.70 -6.64
CA ILE A 178 -6.15 7.03 -5.91
C ILE A 178 -6.55 5.99 -4.86
N LEU A 179 -6.31 4.71 -5.11
CA LEU A 179 -6.78 3.63 -4.25
C LEU A 179 -6.12 3.69 -2.87
N PRO A 180 -4.78 3.91 -2.75
CA PRO A 180 -4.16 4.10 -1.45
C PRO A 180 -4.73 5.28 -0.67
N VAL A 181 -5.07 6.39 -1.33
CA VAL A 181 -5.67 7.57 -0.67
C VAL A 181 -7.04 7.22 -0.09
N ILE A 182 -7.91 6.60 -0.89
CA ILE A 182 -9.26 6.20 -0.46
C ILE A 182 -9.16 5.27 0.75
N VAL A 183 -8.34 4.22 0.65
CA VAL A 183 -8.18 3.25 1.73
C VAL A 183 -7.54 3.88 2.97
N CYS A 184 -6.58 4.80 2.80
CA CYS A 184 -6.01 5.53 3.93
C CYS A 184 -7.05 6.39 4.66
N VAL A 185 -7.89 7.12 3.94
CA VAL A 185 -8.97 7.94 4.53
C VAL A 185 -9.98 7.06 5.27
N LEU A 186 -10.38 5.92 4.68
CA LEU A 186 -11.31 4.99 5.30
C LEU A 186 -10.71 4.24 6.50
N ALA A 187 -9.41 3.95 6.46
CA ALA A 187 -8.71 3.24 7.53
C ALA A 187 -8.29 4.17 8.69
N ALA A 188 -8.06 5.46 8.46
CA ALA A 188 -7.58 6.40 9.49
C ALA A 188 -8.44 6.47 10.79
N PRO A 189 -9.78 6.32 10.75
CA PRO A 189 -10.60 6.26 11.96
C PRO A 189 -10.40 4.97 12.78
N VAL A 190 -10.07 3.85 12.12
CA VAL A 190 -10.00 2.51 12.73
C VAL A 190 -8.56 2.06 13.02
N ALA A 191 -7.60 2.44 12.19
CA ALA A 191 -6.17 2.19 12.32
C ALA A 191 -5.53 3.18 13.31
N ARG A 192 -6.07 3.19 14.53
CA ARG A 192 -5.61 4.04 15.63
C ARG A 192 -5.00 3.20 16.73
N GLU A 193 -4.14 3.84 17.50
CA GLU A 193 -3.63 3.28 18.74
C GLU A 193 -4.78 3.12 19.74
N VAL A 194 -4.87 1.94 20.34
CA VAL A 194 -5.84 1.63 21.37
C VAL A 194 -5.08 1.57 22.69
N ASP A 195 -5.62 2.18 23.74
CA ASP A 195 -5.10 1.99 25.08
C ASP A 195 -5.33 0.53 25.52
N VAL A 196 -4.24 -0.25 25.48
CA VAL A 196 -4.21 -1.66 25.84
C VAL A 196 -3.64 -1.79 27.24
N GLY A 197 -4.43 -1.48 28.27
CA GLY A 197 -4.01 -1.50 29.69
C GLY A 197 -3.06 -2.65 30.07
N ARG A 198 -3.58 -3.86 30.36
CA ARG A 198 -2.72 -5.04 30.56
C ARG A 198 -2.63 -5.89 29.29
N PRO A 199 -1.42 -6.34 28.88
CA PRO A 199 -1.25 -7.25 27.75
C PRO A 199 -2.09 -8.50 27.99
N ARG A 200 -2.98 -8.81 27.05
CA ARG A 200 -3.91 -9.95 27.14
C ARG A 200 -3.62 -10.97 26.06
N ASN A 201 -3.69 -12.25 26.43
CA ASN A 201 -3.50 -13.34 25.49
C ASN A 201 -4.74 -13.51 24.60
N MET A 202 -4.58 -13.30 23.30
CA MET A 202 -5.63 -13.41 22.26
C MET A 202 -5.51 -14.69 21.41
N LYS A 203 -4.75 -15.69 21.85
CA LYS A 203 -4.47 -16.93 21.09
C LYS A 203 -5.73 -17.59 20.51
N VAL A 204 -6.78 -17.74 21.32
CA VAL A 204 -8.05 -18.34 20.86
C VAL A 204 -8.67 -17.52 19.73
N GLY A 205 -8.67 -16.19 19.82
CA GLY A 205 -9.22 -15.32 18.79
C GLY A 205 -8.47 -15.43 17.45
N PHE A 206 -7.14 -15.50 17.48
CA PHE A 206 -6.35 -15.73 16.26
C PHE A 206 -6.59 -17.11 15.67
N ILE A 207 -6.65 -18.17 16.50
CA ILE A 207 -6.99 -19.52 16.03
C ILE A 207 -8.37 -19.53 15.38
N SER A 208 -9.38 -18.93 16.01
CA SER A 208 -10.72 -18.82 15.42
C SER A 208 -10.71 -18.08 14.09
N MET A 209 -9.98 -16.97 13.99
CA MET A 209 -9.82 -16.23 12.74
C MET A 209 -9.22 -17.10 11.64
N PHE A 210 -8.12 -17.81 11.91
CA PHE A 210 -7.50 -18.70 10.93
C PHE A 210 -8.40 -19.85 10.52
N VAL A 211 -9.11 -20.47 11.47
CA VAL A 211 -10.08 -21.55 11.17
C VAL A 211 -11.19 -21.02 10.29
N ILE A 212 -11.74 -19.84 10.58
CA ILE A 212 -12.76 -19.21 9.74
C ILE A 212 -12.19 -18.94 8.35
N THR A 213 -11.03 -18.28 8.24
CA THR A 213 -10.40 -17.98 6.95
C THR A 213 -10.14 -19.24 6.11
N ILE A 214 -9.71 -20.35 6.72
CA ILE A 214 -9.50 -21.63 6.03
C ILE A 214 -10.84 -22.24 5.62
N ALA A 215 -11.84 -22.23 6.49
CA ALA A 215 -13.17 -22.81 6.21
C ALA A 215 -13.96 -22.00 5.16
N THR A 216 -13.78 -20.68 5.12
CA THR A 216 -14.44 -19.79 4.15
C THR A 216 -13.58 -19.49 2.92
N GLY A 217 -12.33 -19.93 2.92
CA GLY A 217 -11.43 -19.76 1.78
C GLY A 217 -11.99 -20.54 0.58
N PRO A 218 -11.97 -19.96 -0.64
CA PRO A 218 -12.46 -20.68 -1.80
C PRO A 218 -11.65 -21.96 -2.01
N HIS A 219 -12.35 -23.10 -1.97
CA HIS A 219 -11.82 -24.39 -2.42
C HIS A 219 -11.66 -24.31 -3.94
N TYR A 220 -10.51 -23.82 -4.40
CA TYR A 220 -10.08 -23.98 -5.79
C TYR A 220 -9.32 -25.29 -5.94
#